data_AF-A0A519TD15-F1
#
_entry.id   AF-A0A519TD15-F1
#
_cell.length_a   1.000
_cell.length_b   1.000
_cell.length_c   1.000
_cell.angle_alpha   90.00
_cell.angle_beta   90.00
_cell.angle_gamma   90.00
#
_symmetry.space_group_name_H-M   'P 1'
#
loop_
_entity.id
_entity.type
_entity.pdbx_description
1 polymer ?
#
loop_
_entity_poly.entity_id
_entity_poly.type
_entity_poly.pdbx_seq_one_letter_code
_entity_poly.pdbx_strand_id
1 'polypeptide(L)'
;MSDSIEPEKKKRKPGPRPKAALYKSLTITLPPADMEHLLEQVRQTGRSRSELLRRAWRGLPLTPLVKRGVVSVAFYRQLVKLVGNLDELVGTDEFGPAVQGQAQTILDQVQRFISVLNEGDTQ
;
A
#
# COMPACT_ATOMS: atom_id res chain seq x y z
N MET A 1 -45.84 13.57 -22.05
CA MET A 1 -44.96 12.38 -22.04
C MET A 1 -43.57 12.89 -22.38
N SER A 2 -42.73 13.12 -21.37
CA SER A 2 -41.44 13.80 -21.50
C SER A 2 -40.34 12.75 -21.31
N ASP A 3 -39.86 12.16 -22.40
CA ASP A 3 -38.72 11.25 -22.35
C ASP A 3 -37.43 12.06 -22.17
N SER A 4 -36.89 11.96 -20.97
CA SER A 4 -35.60 12.54 -20.58
C SER A 4 -34.49 11.65 -21.13
N ILE A 5 -33.79 12.11 -22.16
CA ILE A 5 -32.61 11.45 -22.72
C ILE A 5 -31.45 11.70 -21.75
N GLU A 6 -31.13 10.71 -20.91
CA GLU A 6 -29.92 10.73 -20.09
C GLU A 6 -28.67 10.68 -20.99
N PRO A 7 -27.67 11.54 -20.78
CA PRO A 7 -26.45 11.50 -21.58
C PRO A 7 -25.58 10.31 -21.16
N GLU A 8 -25.35 9.39 -22.10
CA GLU A 8 -24.40 8.27 -21.94
C GLU A 8 -23.01 8.79 -21.55
N LYS A 9 -22.56 8.43 -20.34
CA LYS A 9 -21.22 8.74 -19.84
C LYS A 9 -20.17 8.03 -20.70
N LYS A 10 -19.45 8.77 -21.56
CA LYS A 10 -18.28 8.27 -22.30
C LYS A 10 -17.24 7.66 -21.34
N LYS A 11 -17.09 6.33 -21.36
CA LYS A 11 -16.01 5.62 -20.68
C LYS A 11 -14.66 6.09 -21.25
N ARG A 12 -13.86 6.78 -20.43
CA ARG A 12 -12.50 7.18 -20.79
C ARG A 12 -11.64 5.91 -20.96
N LYS A 13 -11.07 5.72 -22.14
CA LYS A 13 -10.09 4.65 -22.38
C LYS A 13 -8.89 4.88 -21.46
N PRO A 14 -8.37 3.85 -20.77
CA PRO A 14 -7.11 4.00 -20.05
C PRO A 14 -6.05 4.46 -21.06
N GLY A 15 -5.40 5.58 -20.77
CA GLY A 15 -4.36 6.15 -21.64
C GLY A 15 -3.21 5.15 -21.87
N PRO A 16 -2.40 5.35 -22.91
CA PRO A 16 -1.28 4.48 -23.19
C PRO A 16 -0.29 4.54 -22.03
N ARG A 17 -0.25 3.47 -21.24
CA ARG A 17 0.71 3.32 -20.15
C ARG A 17 2.11 3.26 -20.77
N PRO A 18 3.07 4.10 -20.34
CA PRO A 18 4.42 4.07 -20.91
C PRO A 18 4.99 2.66 -20.74
N LYS A 19 5.34 2.03 -21.86
CA LYS A 19 6.00 0.72 -21.85
C LYS A 19 7.40 0.91 -21.29
N ALA A 20 7.69 0.26 -20.16
CA ALA A 20 9.03 0.31 -19.56
C ALA A 20 10.06 -0.11 -20.62
N ALA A 21 11.08 0.73 -20.81
CA ALA A 21 12.17 0.49 -21.74
C ALA A 21 13.01 -0.69 -21.22
N LEU A 22 12.95 -1.82 -21.92
CA LEU A 22 13.82 -3.00 -21.80
C LEU A 22 13.70 -3.78 -20.47
N TYR A 23 12.94 -4.88 -20.51
CA TYR A 23 13.08 -5.96 -19.54
C TYR A 23 14.38 -6.72 -19.83
N LYS A 24 15.41 -6.54 -19.01
CA LYS A 24 16.59 -7.41 -19.04
C LYS A 24 16.22 -8.76 -18.43
N SER A 25 16.13 -9.80 -19.24
CA SER A 25 15.94 -11.18 -18.79
C SER A 25 17.29 -11.88 -18.66
N LEU A 26 17.51 -12.56 -17.53
CA LEU A 26 18.67 -13.40 -17.30
C LEU A 26 18.21 -14.83 -17.08
N THR A 27 18.93 -15.79 -17.65
CA THR A 27 18.70 -17.21 -17.43
C THR A 27 19.69 -17.71 -16.40
N ILE A 28 19.20 -18.40 -15.38
CA ILE A 28 20.02 -19.07 -14.37
C ILE A 28 19.62 -20.54 -14.31
N THR A 29 20.58 -21.40 -14.04
CA THR A 29 20.35 -22.83 -13.79
C THR A 29 20.54 -23.06 -12.30
N LEU A 30 19.59 -23.76 -11.69
CA LEU A 30 19.64 -24.09 -10.27
C LEU A 30 19.69 -25.62 -10.11
N PRO A 31 20.43 -26.14 -9.11
CA PRO A 31 20.34 -27.53 -8.69
C PRO A 31 18.88 -27.92 -8.36
N PRO A 32 18.50 -29.20 -8.49
CA PRO A 32 17.13 -29.66 -8.22
C PRO A 32 16.63 -29.28 -6.82
N ALA A 33 17.45 -29.47 -5.79
CA ALA A 33 17.11 -29.13 -4.40
C ALA A 33 16.80 -27.63 -4.23
N ASP A 34 17.62 -26.75 -4.82
CA ASP A 34 17.42 -25.31 -4.74
C ASP A 34 16.14 -24.87 -5.48
N MET A 35 15.79 -25.58 -6.55
CA MET A 35 14.53 -25.35 -7.25
C MET A 35 13.31 -25.75 -6.42
N GLU A 36 13.38 -26.88 -5.71
CA GLU A 36 12.34 -27.29 -4.77
C GLU A 36 12.18 -26.27 -3.63
N HIS A 37 13.28 -25.79 -3.05
CA HIS A 37 13.25 -24.72 -2.05
C HIS A 37 12.62 -23.44 -2.60
N LEU A 38 12.96 -23.04 -3.83
CA LEU A 38 12.36 -21.85 -4.46
C LEU A 38 10.85 -22.03 -4.68
N LEU A 39 10.40 -23.21 -5.09
CA LEU A 39 8.98 -23.51 -5.28
C LEU A 39 8.22 -23.49 -3.95
N GLU A 40 8.81 -24.01 -2.89
CA GLU A 40 8.22 -23.94 -1.55
C GLU A 40 8.09 -22.49 -1.07
N GLN A 41 9.12 -21.66 -1.30
CA GLN A 41 9.07 -20.23 -1.00
C GLN A 41 7.99 -19.50 -1.80
N VAL A 42 7.73 -19.90 -3.05
CA VAL A 42 6.60 -19.37 -3.84
C VAL A 42 5.26 -19.68 -3.17
N ARG A 43 5.08 -20.90 -2.65
CA ARG A 43 3.85 -21.30 -1.96
C ARG A 43 3.66 -20.53 -0.65
N GLN A 44 4.72 -20.42 0.15
CA GLN A 44 4.68 -19.75 1.46
C GLN A 44 4.43 -18.24 1.32
N THR A 45 5.11 -17.60 0.36
CA THR A 45 5.05 -16.14 0.24
C THR A 45 3.95 -15.65 -0.69
N GLY A 46 3.42 -16.49 -1.57
CA GLY A 46 2.51 -16.08 -2.64
C GLY A 46 3.13 -15.14 -3.69
N ARG A 47 4.46 -14.99 -3.69
CA ARG A 47 5.22 -14.20 -4.68
C ARG A 47 5.65 -15.08 -5.85
N SER A 48 5.91 -14.48 -7.02
CA SER A 48 6.43 -15.23 -8.16
C SER A 48 7.91 -15.59 -7.98
N ARG A 49 8.38 -16.68 -8.64
CA ARG A 49 9.79 -17.11 -8.64
C ARG A 49 10.76 -15.96 -8.93
N SER A 50 10.49 -15.20 -9.98
CA SER A 50 11.34 -14.08 -10.39
C SER A 50 11.34 -12.94 -9.38
N GLU A 51 10.24 -12.73 -8.66
CA GLU A 51 10.18 -11.71 -7.61
C GLU A 51 10.99 -12.12 -6.38
N LEU A 52 10.90 -13.39 -5.97
CA LEU A 52 11.74 -13.93 -4.89
C LEU A 52 13.23 -13.84 -5.23
N LEU A 53 13.62 -14.24 -6.44
CA LEU A 53 15.01 -14.13 -6.91
C LEU A 53 15.50 -12.67 -6.92
N ARG A 54 14.67 -11.72 -7.37
CA ARG A 54 15.03 -10.29 -7.33
C ARG A 54 15.17 -9.75 -5.91
N ARG A 55 14.32 -10.19 -4.98
CA ARG A 55 14.42 -9.80 -3.56
C ARG A 55 15.67 -10.37 -2.92
N ALA A 56 15.93 -11.66 -3.12
CA ALA A 56 17.14 -12.32 -2.65
C ALA A 56 18.40 -11.64 -3.19
N TRP A 57 18.43 -11.32 -4.49
CA TRP A 57 19.53 -10.58 -5.12
C TRP A 57 19.78 -9.19 -4.50
N ARG A 58 18.72 -8.55 -4.01
CA ARG A 58 18.79 -7.23 -3.35
C ARG A 58 18.97 -7.31 -1.84
N GLY A 59 19.13 -8.51 -1.26
CA GLY A 59 19.18 -8.71 0.19
C GLY A 59 17.89 -8.33 0.91
N LEU A 60 16.75 -8.30 0.19
CA LEU A 60 15.46 -7.95 0.77
C LEU A 60 14.82 -9.19 1.41
N PRO A 61 14.07 -9.00 2.52
CA PRO A 61 13.40 -10.12 3.18
C PRO A 61 12.35 -10.73 2.26
N LEU A 62 12.26 -12.06 2.29
CA LEU A 62 11.30 -12.88 1.52
C LEU A 62 9.96 -12.99 2.26
N THR A 63 9.43 -11.85 2.74
CA THR A 63 8.17 -11.83 3.48
C THR A 63 6.98 -12.18 2.59
N PRO A 64 5.91 -12.77 3.15
CA PRO A 64 4.68 -13.03 2.42
C PRO A 64 4.12 -11.79 1.72
N LEU A 65 3.42 -12.02 0.62
CA LEU A 65 2.69 -10.98 -0.07
C LEU A 65 1.43 -10.66 0.74
N VAL A 66 1.50 -9.61 1.55
CA VAL A 66 0.33 -9.06 2.23
C VAL A 66 -0.59 -8.46 1.17
N LYS A 67 -1.65 -9.20 0.79
CA LYS A 67 -2.70 -8.69 -0.10
C LYS A 67 -3.63 -7.81 0.74
N ARG A 68 -3.26 -6.53 0.92
CA ARG A 68 -4.20 -5.55 1.48
C ARG A 68 -5.38 -5.42 0.53
N GLY A 69 -6.58 -5.74 1.01
CA GLY A 69 -7.81 -5.58 0.24
C GLY A 69 -7.96 -4.14 -0.26
N VAL A 70 -8.54 -3.94 -1.45
CA VAL A 70 -8.75 -2.59 -2.02
C VAL A 70 -9.50 -1.68 -1.03
N VAL A 71 -10.45 -2.28 -0.30
CA VAL A 71 -11.24 -1.63 0.75
C VAL A 71 -10.36 -1.23 1.95
N SER A 72 -9.44 -2.08 2.41
CA SER A 72 -8.57 -1.74 3.53
C SER A 72 -7.56 -0.65 3.17
N VAL A 73 -7.05 -0.64 1.94
CA VAL A 73 -6.20 0.45 1.43
C VAL A 73 -6.97 1.77 1.31
N ALA A 74 -8.23 1.71 0.87
CA ALA A 74 -9.09 2.90 0.77
C ALA A 74 -9.41 3.47 2.16
N PHE A 75 -9.79 2.62 3.12
CA PHE A 75 -10.02 3.03 4.50
C PHE A 75 -8.76 3.60 5.15
N TYR A 76 -7.60 2.96 4.96
CA TYR A 76 -6.32 3.47 5.45
C TYR A 76 -6.03 4.89 4.91
N ARG A 77 -6.26 5.13 3.61
CA ARG A 77 -6.08 6.47 3.02
C ARG A 77 -7.04 7.50 3.59
N GLN A 78 -8.29 7.13 3.86
CA GLN A 78 -9.26 8.02 4.50
C GLN A 78 -8.83 8.36 5.93
N LEU A 79 -8.31 7.39 6.66
CA LEU A 79 -7.86 7.56 8.04
C LEU A 79 -6.65 8.49 8.11
N VAL A 80 -5.65 8.33 7.23
CA VAL A 80 -4.50 9.25 7.13
C VAL A 80 -4.96 10.68 6.80
N LYS A 81 -5.93 10.84 5.89
CA LYS A 81 -6.49 12.17 5.56
C LYS A 81 -7.20 12.80 6.76
N LEU A 82 -7.99 12.02 7.49
CA LEU A 82 -8.69 12.50 8.67
C LEU A 82 -7.69 13.01 9.72
N VAL A 83 -6.60 12.28 9.95
CA VAL A 83 -5.53 12.71 10.86
C VAL A 83 -4.88 14.01 10.40
N GLY A 84 -4.60 14.16 9.10
CA GLY A 84 -4.08 15.43 8.57
C GLY A 84 -5.03 16.60 8.80
N ASN A 85 -6.33 16.41 8.55
CA ASN A 85 -7.33 17.45 8.80
C ASN A 85 -7.46 17.80 10.28
N LEU A 86 -7.30 16.82 11.18
CA LEU A 86 -7.34 17.06 12.62
C LEU A 86 -6.08 17.78 13.10
N ASP A 87 -4.91 17.48 12.53
CA ASP A 87 -3.66 18.19 12.83
C ASP A 87 -3.75 19.67 12.41
N GLU A 88 -4.31 19.94 11.22
CA GLU A 88 -4.62 21.31 10.79
C GLU A 88 -5.59 22.01 11.74
N LEU A 89 -6.63 21.31 12.22
CA LEU A 89 -7.62 21.86 13.16
C LEU A 89 -7.05 22.12 14.56
N VAL A 90 -6.11 21.29 15.05
CA VAL A 90 -5.44 21.52 16.33
C VAL A 90 -4.43 22.66 16.24
N GLY A 91 -3.84 22.86 15.06
CA GLY A 91 -2.98 24.00 14.76
C GLY A 91 -3.70 25.34 14.61
N THR A 92 -5.03 25.38 14.59
CA THR A 92 -5.77 26.65 14.61
C THR A 92 -5.89 27.21 16.02
N ASP A 93 -5.76 28.53 16.15
CA ASP A 93 -5.81 29.27 17.42
C ASP A 93 -7.24 29.47 17.95
N GLU A 94 -8.20 28.70 17.43
CA GLU A 94 -9.63 28.81 17.76
C GLU A 94 -9.99 28.12 19.07
N PHE A 95 -9.09 27.30 19.62
CA PHE A 95 -9.31 26.52 20.83
C PHE A 95 -8.40 26.99 21.97
N GLY A 96 -8.93 26.96 23.20
CA GLY A 96 -8.12 27.27 24.38
C GLY A 96 -6.95 26.28 24.57
N PRO A 97 -5.85 26.70 25.22
CA PRO A 97 -4.59 25.94 25.27
C PRO A 97 -4.71 24.55 25.92
N ALA A 98 -5.66 24.38 26.86
CA ALA A 98 -5.94 23.08 27.48
C ALA A 98 -6.57 22.08 26.49
N VAL A 99 -7.42 22.56 25.58
CA VAL A 99 -8.10 21.73 24.56
C VAL A 99 -7.13 21.39 23.43
N GLN A 100 -6.31 22.35 23.00
CA GLN A 100 -5.23 22.11 22.03
C GLN A 100 -4.25 21.04 22.53
N GLY A 101 -3.78 21.14 23.78
CA GLY A 101 -2.84 20.16 24.34
C GLY A 101 -3.41 18.74 24.43
N GLN A 102 -4.69 18.60 24.79
CA GLN A 102 -5.38 17.31 24.80
C GLN A 102 -5.57 16.75 23.38
N ALA A 103 -5.97 17.59 22.43
CA ALA A 103 -6.15 17.19 21.05
C ALA A 103 -4.84 16.76 20.39
N GLN A 104 -3.74 17.47 20.65
CA GLN A 104 -2.40 17.08 20.19
C GLN A 104 -1.98 15.72 20.75
N THR A 105 -2.22 15.49 22.04
CA THR A 105 -1.88 14.21 22.69
C THR A 105 -2.63 13.03 22.07
N ILE A 106 -3.92 13.22 21.74
CA ILE A 106 -4.74 12.20 21.07
C ILE A 106 -4.27 11.98 19.63
N LEU A 107 -3.91 13.05 18.91
CA LEU A 107 -3.36 12.94 17.56
C LEU A 107 -2.06 12.16 17.53
N ASP A 108 -1.14 12.43 18.45
CA ASP A 108 0.12 11.71 18.57
C ASP A 108 -0.12 10.21 18.84
N GLN A 109 -1.12 9.86 19.66
CA GLN A 109 -1.49 8.47 19.90
C GLN A 109 -2.04 7.78 18.64
N VAL A 110 -2.88 8.48 17.87
CA VAL A 110 -3.43 7.97 16.60
C VAL A 110 -2.32 7.82 15.56
N GLN A 111 -1.41 8.78 15.45
CA GLN A 111 -0.25 8.71 14.55
C GLN A 111 0.66 7.53 14.90
N ARG A 112 0.95 7.31 16.19
CA ARG A 112 1.71 6.12 16.64
C ARG A 112 1.00 4.82 16.30
N PHE A 113 -0.32 4.74 16.49
CA PHE A 113 -1.11 3.57 16.12
C PHE A 113 -1.05 3.28 14.61
N ILE A 114 -1.13 4.31 13.76
CA ILE A 114 -0.99 4.19 12.30
C ILE A 114 0.42 3.70 11.93
N SER A 115 1.46 4.21 12.59
CA SER A 115 2.84 3.74 12.37
C SER A 115 3.01 2.28 12.76
N VAL A 116 2.46 1.85 13.90
CA VAL A 116 2.46 0.43 14.31
C VAL A 116 1.69 -0.44 13.32
N LEU A 117 0.58 0.03 12.75
CA LEU A 117 -0.11 -0.70 11.68
C LEU A 117 0.72 -0.79 10.39
N ASN A 118 1.62 0.16 10.13
CA ASN A 118 2.54 0.08 9.00
C ASN A 118 3.73 -0.84 9.28
N GLU A 119 4.25 -0.86 10.50
CA GLU A 119 5.42 -1.64 10.92
C GLU A 119 5.07 -3.09 11.29
N GLY A 120 3.89 -3.34 11.86
CA GLY A 120 3.36 -4.68 12.10
C GLY A 120 3.05 -5.46 10.80
N ASP A 121 3.07 -4.76 9.66
CA ASP A 121 2.91 -5.34 8.32
C ASP A 121 4.27 -5.61 7.61
N THR A 122 5.40 -5.29 8.25
CA THR A 122 6.76 -5.55 7.72
C THR A 122 7.52 -6.69 8.41
N GLN A 123 6.98 -7.28 9.49
CA GLN A 123 7.46 -8.53 10.11
C GLN A 123 6.78 -9.75 9.48
#